data_AF-A0A9C8Q3D9-F1
#
_entry.id   AF-A0A9C8Q3D9-F1
#
_cell.length_a   1.000
_cell.length_b   1.000
_cell.length_c   1.000
_cell.angle_alpha   90.00
_cell.angle_beta   90.00
_cell.angle_gamma   90.00
#
_symmetry.space_group_name_H-M   'P 1'
#
loop_
_entity.id
_entity.type
_entity.pdbx_description
1 polymer ?
#
loop_
_entity_poly.entity_id
_entity_poly.type
_entity_poly.pdbx_seq_one_letter_code
_entity_poly.pdbx_strand_id
1 'polypeptide(L)'
;MSIMMSNPTSSLRILATTDLHMNITGFNYATNTTGPRSTTPSLAGLAPQIAKARAEAEADDRLCLLVDNGDFLQGTPLADWLSISHHQNTHPLALVFNALRYDAIGLGNHDLDYRIDYLSKFAAQLTAPLICTNLTGTGMSNLLSAHIMTRELKTSGGTQDIKIGILSVLPPETVIWNVEELPEGAQIDDPVTCITQNAKHLREQGADLVIVLAHMGLGEQDDQTSIGDWGATALAQLACVDVIVAGHTHYRHPSDWPAARSLDPSVPVIMPGSSASHL
;
A
#
# COMPACT_ATOMS: atom_id res chain seq x y z
N MET A 1 -2.86 35.68 -33.85
CA MET A 1 -2.86 35.85 -32.38
C MET A 1 -3.24 34.50 -31.79
N SER A 2 -2.26 33.69 -31.40
CA SER A 2 -2.52 32.37 -30.79
C SER A 2 -2.59 32.57 -29.28
N ILE A 3 -3.78 32.38 -28.70
CA ILE A 3 -3.94 32.36 -27.26
C ILE A 3 -3.46 30.98 -26.82
N MET A 4 -2.28 30.89 -26.22
CA MET A 4 -1.88 29.68 -25.52
C MET A 4 -2.76 29.58 -24.27
N MET A 5 -3.79 28.75 -24.33
CA MET A 5 -4.47 28.30 -23.12
C MET A 5 -3.49 27.39 -22.38
N SER A 6 -3.05 27.79 -21.19
CA SER A 6 -2.34 26.90 -20.28
C SER A 6 -3.27 25.75 -19.90
N ASN A 7 -2.83 24.51 -20.05
CA ASN A 7 -3.58 23.36 -19.54
C ASN A 7 -3.82 23.56 -18.03
N PRO A 8 -5.04 23.28 -17.52
CA PRO A 8 -5.31 23.38 -16.10
C PRO A 8 -4.36 22.45 -15.34
N THR A 9 -3.75 22.99 -14.28
CA THR A 9 -2.84 22.25 -13.41
C THR A 9 -3.56 21.88 -12.13
N SER A 10 -3.23 20.70 -11.60
CA SER A 10 -3.79 20.14 -10.37
C SER A 10 -2.69 19.40 -9.61
N SER A 11 -2.94 19.05 -8.36
CA SER A 11 -1.96 18.34 -7.53
C SER A 11 -2.62 17.29 -6.66
N LEU A 12 -1.98 16.12 -6.58
CA LEU A 12 -2.36 14.98 -5.77
C LEU A 12 -1.24 14.72 -4.77
N ARG A 13 -1.59 14.49 -3.50
CA ARG A 13 -0.68 13.98 -2.47
C ARG A 13 -1.11 12.56 -2.12
N ILE A 14 -0.19 11.62 -2.20
CA ILE A 14 -0.39 10.25 -1.74
C ILE A 14 0.45 10.08 -0.48
N LEU A 15 -0.20 9.77 0.62
CA LEU A 15 0.42 9.36 1.87
C LEU A 15 0.42 7.84 1.89
N ALA A 16 1.52 7.22 2.32
CA ALA A 16 1.59 5.77 2.37
C ALA A 16 2.17 5.26 3.69
N THR A 17 1.62 4.14 4.14
CA THR A 17 2.24 3.28 5.15
C THR A 17 2.56 1.93 4.52
N THR A 18 3.51 1.21 5.12
CA THR A 18 3.93 -0.13 4.73
C THR A 18 4.54 -0.82 5.95
N ASP A 19 4.51 -2.14 5.98
CA ASP A 19 5.26 -2.96 6.94
C ASP A 19 4.99 -2.52 8.40
N LEU A 20 3.72 -2.22 8.70
CA LEU A 20 3.30 -1.71 10.01
C LEU A 20 3.59 -2.72 11.12
N HIS A 21 3.54 -4.00 10.79
CA HIS A 21 3.77 -5.13 11.66
C HIS A 21 3.05 -5.03 13.02
N MET A 22 1.77 -4.62 13.02
CA MET A 22 0.99 -4.40 14.24
C MET A 22 1.61 -3.43 15.28
N ASN A 23 2.52 -2.53 14.88
CA ASN A 23 3.03 -1.46 15.73
C ASN A 23 2.01 -0.31 15.85
N ILE A 24 0.95 -0.54 16.62
CA ILE A 24 -0.19 0.39 16.69
C ILE A 24 0.00 1.48 17.75
N THR A 25 0.51 1.13 18.94
CA THR A 25 0.39 1.97 20.14
C THR A 25 1.68 2.66 20.60
N GLY A 26 2.84 2.23 20.09
CA GLY A 26 4.16 2.70 20.55
C GLY A 26 4.65 1.97 21.80
N PHE A 27 4.03 0.83 22.12
CA PHE A 27 4.45 -0.05 23.19
C PHE A 27 5.34 -1.18 22.65
N ASN A 28 6.51 -1.39 23.27
CA ASN A 28 7.38 -2.52 22.99
C ASN A 28 7.07 -3.67 23.95
N TYR A 29 6.45 -4.73 23.42
CA TYR A 29 6.04 -5.91 24.18
C TYR A 29 7.22 -6.77 24.66
N ALA A 30 8.37 -6.75 23.97
CA ALA A 30 9.54 -7.53 24.35
C ALA A 30 10.23 -6.94 25.59
N THR A 31 10.26 -5.62 25.70
CA THR A 31 10.90 -4.91 26.82
C THR A 31 9.91 -4.42 27.87
N ASN A 32 8.61 -4.53 27.62
CA ASN A 32 7.54 -3.99 28.48
C ASN A 32 7.72 -2.48 28.74
N THR A 33 8.00 -1.71 27.69
CA THR A 33 8.25 -0.27 27.78
C THR A 33 7.54 0.52 26.69
N THR A 34 7.31 1.81 26.96
CA THR A 34 6.94 2.82 25.95
C THR A 34 8.10 3.78 25.76
N GLY A 35 8.18 4.43 24.60
CA GLY A 35 9.19 5.45 24.33
C GLY A 35 8.73 6.53 23.36
N PRO A 36 9.61 7.49 23.03
CA PRO A 36 9.38 8.39 21.92
C PRO A 36 9.32 7.61 20.59
N ARG A 37 8.69 8.22 19.57
CA ARG A 37 8.54 7.62 18.23
C ARG A 37 9.87 7.16 17.60
N SER A 38 10.98 7.80 17.95
CA SER A 38 12.32 7.42 17.47
C SER A 38 12.80 6.05 17.96
N THR A 39 12.27 5.57 19.09
CA THR A 39 12.64 4.27 19.68
C THR A 39 11.50 3.27 19.66
N THR A 40 10.25 3.74 19.62
CA THR A 40 9.04 2.92 19.56
C THR A 40 8.09 3.53 18.52
N PRO A 41 8.43 3.43 17.22
CA PRO A 41 7.57 3.95 16.16
C PRO A 41 6.23 3.21 16.17
N SER A 42 5.18 3.91 15.77
CA SER A 42 3.84 3.34 15.78
C SER A 42 2.84 4.19 15.01
N LEU A 43 1.73 3.56 14.63
CA LEU A 43 0.65 4.21 13.91
C LEU A 43 -0.02 5.31 14.77
N ALA A 44 -0.13 5.13 16.09
CA ALA A 44 -0.58 6.19 17.00
C ALA A 44 0.37 7.41 16.99
N GLY A 45 1.68 7.18 16.91
CA GLY A 45 2.68 8.25 16.77
C GLY A 45 2.71 8.89 15.38
N LEU A 46 2.25 8.18 14.35
CA LEU A 46 2.18 8.66 12.97
C LEU A 46 0.88 9.40 12.66
N ALA A 47 -0.22 9.08 13.35
CA ALA A 47 -1.54 9.67 13.13
C ALA A 47 -1.56 11.23 13.14
N PRO A 48 -0.87 11.93 14.05
CA PRO A 48 -0.78 13.39 13.98
C PRO A 48 -0.08 13.92 12.71
N GLN A 49 0.88 13.17 12.16
CA GLN A 49 1.57 13.53 10.93
C GLN A 49 0.67 13.32 9.71
N ILE A 50 -0.11 12.24 9.68
CA ILE A 50 -1.15 12.01 8.66
C ILE A 50 -2.16 13.16 8.68
N ALA A 51 -2.65 13.54 9.87
CA ALA A 51 -3.60 14.64 10.03
C ALA A 51 -3.01 15.98 9.54
N LYS A 52 -1.76 16.28 9.92
CA LYS A 52 -1.05 17.47 9.45
C LYS A 52 -0.88 17.47 7.93
N ALA A 53 -0.42 16.36 7.34
CA ALA A 53 -0.17 16.27 5.91
C ALA A 53 -1.45 16.41 5.07
N ARG A 54 -2.59 15.95 5.61
CA ARG A 54 -3.93 16.19 5.02
C ARG A 54 -4.35 17.65 5.11
N ALA A 55 -4.18 18.30 6.27
CA ALA A 55 -4.51 19.72 6.42
C ALA A 55 -3.67 20.60 5.49
N GLU A 56 -2.38 20.29 5.32
CA GLU A 56 -1.52 20.95 4.33
C GLU A 56 -1.98 20.72 2.90
N ALA A 57 -2.37 19.49 2.55
CA ALA A 57 -2.89 19.20 1.22
C ALA A 57 -4.18 19.97 0.95
N GLU A 58 -5.11 20.03 1.91
CA GLU A 58 -6.34 20.79 1.81
C GLU A 58 -6.09 22.30 1.67
N ALA A 59 -5.17 22.87 2.44
CA ALA A 59 -4.78 24.28 2.34
C ALA A 59 -4.17 24.64 0.98
N ASP A 60 -3.51 23.67 0.34
CA ASP A 60 -2.91 23.80 -1.00
C ASP A 60 -3.86 23.31 -2.12
N ASP A 61 -5.14 23.08 -1.83
CA ASP A 61 -6.15 22.57 -2.77
C ASP A 61 -5.76 21.25 -3.48
N ARG A 62 -4.96 20.41 -2.81
CA ARG A 62 -4.54 19.10 -3.31
C ARG A 62 -5.50 18.02 -2.86
N LEU A 63 -5.87 17.13 -3.79
CA LEU A 63 -6.46 15.85 -3.43
C LEU A 63 -5.45 15.07 -2.59
N CYS A 64 -5.87 14.47 -1.48
CA CYS A 64 -5.00 13.72 -0.58
C CYS A 64 -5.54 12.32 -0.37
N LEU A 65 -4.73 11.31 -0.70
CA LEU A 65 -5.04 9.89 -0.49
C LEU A 65 -4.15 9.33 0.62
N LEU A 66 -4.66 8.36 1.36
CA LEU A 66 -3.88 7.55 2.30
C LEU A 66 -4.01 6.07 1.93
N VAL A 67 -2.89 5.42 1.63
CA VAL A 67 -2.85 4.00 1.26
C VAL A 67 -1.93 3.21 2.18
N ASP A 68 -2.18 1.92 2.34
CA ASP A 68 -1.28 1.00 3.06
C ASP A 68 -0.80 -0.09 2.11
N ASN A 69 0.48 -0.46 2.21
CA ASN A 69 1.15 -1.38 1.29
C ASN A 69 1.43 -2.76 1.90
N GLY A 70 0.64 -3.19 2.89
CA GLY A 70 0.72 -4.55 3.40
C GLY A 70 1.68 -4.75 4.58
N ASP A 71 1.72 -5.99 5.05
CA ASP A 71 2.43 -6.44 6.26
C ASP A 71 1.97 -5.66 7.49
N PHE A 72 0.67 -5.69 7.72
CA PHE A 72 0.02 -4.95 8.79
C PHE A 72 -0.56 -5.85 9.88
N LEU A 73 -0.90 -7.13 9.61
CA LEU A 73 -1.58 -8.02 10.57
C LEU A 73 -0.69 -8.78 11.54
N GLN A 74 0.60 -8.94 11.25
CA GLN A 74 1.51 -9.81 12.00
C GLN A 74 2.68 -8.99 12.57
N GLY A 75 3.44 -9.51 13.54
CA GLY A 75 4.79 -8.99 13.83
C GLY A 75 5.00 -8.41 15.23
N THR A 76 3.96 -8.40 16.07
CA THR A 76 4.09 -8.12 17.51
C THR A 76 3.38 -9.20 18.32
N PRO A 77 3.74 -9.40 19.61
CA PRO A 77 2.99 -10.28 20.50
C PRO A 77 1.49 -9.97 20.62
N LEU A 78 1.08 -8.71 20.38
CA LEU A 78 -0.33 -8.35 20.27
C LEU A 78 -0.99 -9.05 19.07
N ALA A 79 -0.31 -9.07 17.92
CA ALA A 79 -0.76 -9.75 16.71
C ALA A 79 -0.96 -11.25 16.95
N ASP A 80 0.06 -11.91 17.51
CA ASP A 80 0.03 -13.35 17.79
C ASP A 80 -1.08 -13.71 18.77
N TRP A 81 -1.29 -12.87 19.79
CA TRP A 81 -2.37 -13.08 20.73
C TRP A 81 -3.75 -12.87 20.09
N LEU A 82 -3.92 -11.86 19.21
CA LEU A 82 -5.17 -11.61 18.50
C LEU A 82 -5.52 -12.74 17.53
N SER A 83 -4.53 -13.38 16.89
CA SER A 83 -4.78 -14.45 15.91
C SER A 83 -5.34 -15.73 16.54
N ILE A 84 -4.94 -16.03 17.77
CA ILE A 84 -5.41 -17.22 18.51
C ILE A 84 -6.57 -16.93 19.46
N SER A 85 -6.77 -15.66 19.83
CA SER A 85 -7.87 -15.29 20.70
C SER A 85 -9.15 -15.17 19.89
N HIS A 86 -10.22 -15.82 20.36
CA HIS A 86 -11.56 -15.67 19.78
C HIS A 86 -12.19 -14.33 20.22
N HIS A 87 -11.47 -13.22 20.02
CA HIS A 87 -11.94 -11.89 20.37
C HIS A 87 -13.18 -11.56 19.54
N GLN A 88 -14.30 -11.30 20.23
CA GLN A 88 -15.58 -10.94 19.60
C GLN A 88 -15.72 -9.44 19.29
N ASN A 89 -14.70 -8.65 19.64
CA ASN A 89 -14.67 -7.22 19.39
C ASN A 89 -14.02 -6.92 18.04
N THR A 90 -14.27 -5.73 17.51
CA THR A 90 -13.61 -5.24 16.29
C THR A 90 -12.08 -5.32 16.45
N HIS A 91 -11.40 -5.81 15.42
CA HIS A 91 -9.95 -5.89 15.39
C HIS A 91 -9.35 -4.49 15.58
N PRO A 92 -8.41 -4.30 16.52
CA PRO A 92 -7.92 -2.96 16.87
C PRO A 92 -7.28 -2.24 15.67
N LEU A 93 -6.57 -2.97 14.80
CA LEU A 93 -6.05 -2.38 13.58
C LEU A 93 -7.14 -1.92 12.60
N ALA A 94 -8.24 -2.68 12.47
CA ALA A 94 -9.34 -2.29 11.58
C ALA A 94 -10.01 -1.01 12.09
N LEU A 95 -10.18 -0.88 13.42
CA LEU A 95 -10.64 0.38 14.03
C LEU A 95 -9.72 1.55 13.68
N VAL A 96 -8.41 1.35 13.74
CA VAL A 96 -7.43 2.40 13.43
C VAL A 96 -7.42 2.75 11.95
N PHE A 97 -7.44 1.77 11.05
CA PHE A 97 -7.52 1.99 9.60
C PHE A 97 -8.78 2.77 9.21
N ASN A 98 -9.93 2.39 9.77
CA ASN A 98 -11.18 3.10 9.53
C ASN A 98 -11.16 4.53 10.10
N ALA A 99 -10.63 4.71 11.32
CA ALA A 99 -10.50 6.03 11.93
C ALA A 99 -9.54 6.96 11.17
N LEU A 100 -8.45 6.39 10.62
CA LEU A 100 -7.52 7.11 9.76
C LEU A 100 -8.04 7.28 8.33
N ARG A 101 -9.18 6.69 7.95
CA ARG A 101 -9.80 6.83 6.63
C ARG A 101 -8.82 6.49 5.51
N TYR A 102 -8.26 5.28 5.51
CA TYR A 102 -7.50 4.79 4.36
C TYR A 102 -8.40 4.73 3.12
N ASP A 103 -7.83 5.05 1.96
CA ASP A 103 -8.47 5.00 0.66
C ASP A 103 -8.35 3.62 0.00
N ALA A 104 -7.25 2.90 0.27
CA ALA A 104 -7.04 1.52 -0.15
C ALA A 104 -5.95 0.86 0.68
N ILE A 105 -6.00 -0.46 0.79
CA ILE A 105 -5.03 -1.28 1.52
C ILE A 105 -4.60 -2.43 0.58
N GLY A 106 -3.30 -2.55 0.35
CA GLY A 106 -2.67 -3.69 -0.32
C GLY A 106 -2.34 -4.80 0.68
N LEU A 107 -2.00 -6.00 0.19
CA LEU A 107 -1.51 -7.09 1.03
C LEU A 107 0.01 -7.15 1.02
N GLY A 108 0.57 -7.59 2.15
CA GLY A 108 1.92 -8.13 2.24
C GLY A 108 1.90 -9.62 2.55
N ASN A 109 3.05 -10.28 2.46
CA ASN A 109 3.12 -11.72 2.67
C ASN A 109 2.73 -12.11 4.10
N HIS A 110 3.06 -11.28 5.09
CA HIS A 110 2.76 -11.54 6.49
C HIS A 110 1.27 -11.35 6.85
N ASP A 111 0.47 -10.73 5.97
CA ASP A 111 -0.98 -10.68 6.15
C ASP A 111 -1.66 -12.04 5.92
N LEU A 112 -0.95 -12.99 5.32
CA LEU A 112 -1.40 -14.37 5.06
C LEU A 112 -1.02 -15.34 6.18
N ASP A 113 -0.11 -14.98 7.09
CA ASP A 113 0.47 -15.87 8.11
C ASP A 113 -0.58 -16.51 9.03
N TYR A 114 -1.66 -15.80 9.31
CA TYR A 114 -2.77 -16.30 10.13
C TYR A 114 -3.89 -16.94 9.32
N ARG A 115 -3.61 -17.31 8.05
CA ARG A 115 -4.50 -17.96 7.08
C ARG A 115 -5.62 -17.06 6.55
N ILE A 116 -6.16 -17.43 5.39
CA ILE A 116 -7.19 -16.66 4.67
C ILE A 116 -8.45 -16.41 5.51
N ASP A 117 -8.85 -17.33 6.39
CA ASP A 117 -10.04 -17.13 7.24
C ASP A 117 -9.88 -15.97 8.22
N TYR A 118 -8.68 -15.78 8.78
CA TYR A 118 -8.40 -14.67 9.68
C TYR A 118 -8.37 -13.35 8.91
N LEU A 119 -7.64 -13.32 7.79
CA LEU A 119 -7.58 -12.17 6.89
C LEU A 119 -8.98 -11.76 6.39
N SER A 120 -9.82 -12.73 6.01
CA SER A 120 -11.19 -12.51 5.55
C SER A 120 -12.07 -11.86 6.61
N LYS A 121 -11.99 -12.35 7.87
CA LYS A 121 -12.70 -11.75 9.01
C LYS A 121 -12.20 -10.35 9.35
N PHE A 122 -10.90 -10.11 9.23
CA PHE A 122 -10.33 -8.77 9.39
C PHE A 122 -10.83 -7.82 8.30
N ALA A 123 -10.72 -8.23 7.04
CA ALA A 123 -11.08 -7.43 5.87
C ALA A 123 -12.57 -7.07 5.85
N ALA A 124 -13.44 -7.93 6.38
CA ALA A 124 -14.87 -7.65 6.53
C ALA A 124 -15.19 -6.46 7.47
N GLN A 125 -14.20 -6.00 8.24
CA GLN A 125 -14.33 -4.87 9.17
C GLN A 125 -13.78 -3.56 8.61
N LEU A 126 -13.14 -3.60 7.43
CA LEU A 126 -12.55 -2.41 6.79
C LEU A 126 -13.62 -1.61 6.05
N THR A 127 -13.49 -0.29 6.09
CA THR A 127 -14.24 0.62 5.19
C THR A 127 -13.51 0.83 3.87
N ALA A 128 -12.20 0.68 3.86
CA ALA A 128 -11.36 0.78 2.66
C ALA A 128 -11.34 -0.57 1.92
N PRO A 129 -11.20 -0.57 0.58
CA PRO A 129 -11.01 -1.79 -0.19
C PRO A 129 -9.66 -2.45 0.14
N LEU A 130 -9.70 -3.76 0.32
CA LEU A 130 -8.51 -4.61 0.39
C LEU A 130 -8.20 -5.17 -1.00
N ILE A 131 -6.97 -5.01 -1.47
CA ILE A 131 -6.58 -5.27 -2.85
C ILE A 131 -5.39 -6.21 -2.88
N CYS A 132 -5.43 -7.23 -3.75
CA CYS A 132 -4.26 -7.98 -4.18
C CYS A 132 -4.51 -8.53 -5.59
N THR A 133 -3.81 -7.94 -6.56
CA THR A 133 -4.00 -8.17 -8.00
C THR A 133 -3.54 -9.55 -8.43
N ASN A 134 -2.44 -10.05 -7.84
CA ASN A 134 -1.79 -11.29 -8.26
C ASN A 134 -2.00 -12.45 -7.29
N LEU A 135 -2.94 -12.35 -6.34
CA LEU A 135 -3.35 -13.48 -5.50
C LEU A 135 -4.73 -13.95 -5.93
N THR A 136 -4.81 -15.18 -6.43
CA THR A 136 -6.07 -15.79 -6.91
C THR A 136 -6.36 -17.10 -6.17
N GLY A 137 -7.56 -17.66 -6.36
CA GLY A 137 -7.90 -18.99 -5.82
C GLY A 137 -8.12 -19.07 -4.29
N THR A 138 -8.16 -17.93 -3.58
CA THR A 138 -8.31 -17.91 -2.12
C THR A 138 -9.73 -18.19 -1.62
N GLY A 139 -10.74 -18.02 -2.48
CA GLY A 139 -12.16 -18.04 -2.10
C GLY A 139 -12.64 -16.81 -1.32
N MET A 140 -11.77 -15.82 -1.09
CA MET A 140 -12.06 -14.61 -0.33
C MET A 140 -12.83 -13.59 -1.18
N SER A 141 -14.12 -13.37 -0.90
CA SER A 141 -14.98 -12.50 -1.72
C SER A 141 -14.75 -10.99 -1.52
N ASN A 142 -14.09 -10.60 -0.44
CA ASN A 142 -13.78 -9.22 -0.06
C ASN A 142 -12.32 -8.83 -0.38
N LEU A 143 -11.60 -9.68 -1.12
CA LEU A 143 -10.31 -9.33 -1.71
C LEU A 143 -10.52 -8.94 -3.17
N LEU A 144 -10.16 -7.70 -3.52
CA LEU A 144 -10.32 -7.20 -4.88
C LEU A 144 -9.03 -7.42 -5.69
N SER A 145 -9.16 -7.79 -6.96
CA SER A 145 -8.02 -7.84 -7.89
C SER A 145 -7.62 -6.45 -8.38
N ALA A 146 -8.53 -5.48 -8.35
CA ALA A 146 -8.29 -4.09 -8.69
C ALA A 146 -9.36 -3.20 -8.05
N HIS A 147 -9.04 -1.93 -7.80
CA HIS A 147 -10.01 -0.94 -7.36
C HIS A 147 -9.95 0.31 -8.24
N ILE A 148 -11.10 0.89 -8.54
CA ILE A 148 -11.18 2.21 -9.20
C ILE A 148 -12.07 3.12 -8.37
N MET A 149 -11.60 4.33 -8.12
CA MET A 149 -12.36 5.32 -7.38
C MET A 149 -12.40 6.63 -8.15
N THR A 150 -13.55 7.32 -8.08
CA THR A 150 -13.68 8.70 -8.58
C THR A 150 -13.52 9.66 -7.41
N ARG A 151 -12.78 10.75 -7.63
CA ARG A 151 -12.57 11.83 -6.66
C ARG A 151 -12.71 13.17 -7.37
N GLU A 152 -13.16 14.18 -6.64
CA GLU A 152 -13.12 15.54 -7.12
C GLU A 152 -11.70 16.10 -6.99
N LEU A 153 -11.22 16.74 -8.05
CA LEU A 153 -9.92 17.36 -8.14
C LEU A 153 -10.11 18.85 -8.45
N LYS A 154 -9.59 19.70 -7.56
CA LYS A 154 -9.53 21.14 -7.80
C LYS A 154 -8.40 21.43 -8.77
N THR A 155 -8.70 22.19 -9.81
CA THR A 155 -7.76 22.63 -10.83
C THR A 155 -7.82 24.15 -10.97
N SER A 156 -6.83 24.74 -11.65
CA SER A 156 -6.90 26.17 -12.00
C SER A 156 -8.09 26.55 -12.89
N GLY A 157 -8.74 25.58 -13.55
CA GLY A 157 -9.92 25.76 -14.39
C GLY A 157 -11.27 25.43 -13.72
N GLY A 158 -11.27 25.08 -12.42
CA GLY A 158 -12.47 24.62 -11.70
C GLY A 158 -12.31 23.22 -11.11
N THR A 159 -13.42 22.62 -10.69
CA THR A 159 -13.43 21.24 -10.15
C THR A 159 -13.75 20.26 -11.26
N GLN A 160 -12.99 19.17 -11.35
CA GLN A 160 -13.22 18.07 -12.27
C GLN A 160 -13.11 16.74 -11.56
N ASP A 161 -13.76 15.70 -12.07
CA ASP A 161 -13.56 14.34 -11.58
C ASP A 161 -12.22 13.78 -12.08
N ILE A 162 -11.54 13.04 -11.21
CA ILE A 162 -10.41 12.18 -11.56
C ILE A 162 -10.74 10.75 -11.15
N LYS A 163 -10.46 9.79 -12.04
CA LYS A 163 -10.57 8.37 -11.77
C LYS A 163 -9.19 7.77 -11.48
N ILE A 164 -9.06 7.19 -10.30
CA ILE A 164 -7.79 6.65 -9.80
C ILE A 164 -7.96 5.14 -9.65
N GLY A 165 -7.20 4.40 -10.45
CA GLY A 165 -7.04 2.96 -10.36
C GLY A 165 -5.98 2.60 -9.32
N ILE A 166 -6.22 1.56 -8.55
CA ILE A 166 -5.30 1.03 -7.55
C ILE A 166 -5.16 -0.47 -7.77
N LEU A 167 -3.91 -0.91 -7.86
CA LEU A 167 -3.50 -2.30 -7.92
C LEU A 167 -2.57 -2.57 -6.75
N SER A 168 -2.54 -3.81 -6.27
CA SER A 168 -1.55 -4.26 -5.27
C SER A 168 -0.93 -5.58 -5.69
N VAL A 169 0.34 -5.83 -5.40
CA VAL A 169 0.98 -7.11 -5.72
C VAL A 169 1.91 -7.58 -4.61
N LEU A 170 1.97 -8.91 -4.48
CA LEU A 170 2.89 -9.65 -3.63
C LEU A 170 4.07 -10.18 -4.47
N PRO A 171 5.23 -10.44 -3.84
CA PRO A 171 6.33 -11.12 -4.51
C PRO A 171 5.93 -12.58 -4.80
N PRO A 172 6.28 -13.14 -5.98
CA PRO A 172 6.00 -14.54 -6.33
C PRO A 172 6.41 -15.56 -5.27
N GLU A 173 7.50 -15.30 -4.56
CA GLU A 173 8.04 -16.12 -3.47
C GLU A 173 7.04 -16.34 -2.33
N THR A 174 6.01 -15.50 -2.20
CA THR A 174 4.92 -15.66 -1.23
C THR A 174 4.28 -17.05 -1.33
N VAL A 175 4.20 -17.65 -2.52
CA VAL A 175 3.66 -19.02 -2.68
C VAL A 175 4.49 -20.08 -1.94
N ILE A 176 5.80 -19.81 -1.76
CA ILE A 176 6.72 -20.68 -1.02
C ILE A 176 6.63 -20.36 0.49
N TRP A 177 6.65 -19.07 0.85
CA TRP A 177 6.65 -18.65 2.25
C TRP A 177 5.35 -18.98 2.99
N ASN A 178 4.21 -18.91 2.28
CA ASN A 178 2.88 -19.12 2.85
C ASN A 178 2.24 -20.44 2.36
N VAL A 179 3.05 -21.42 1.96
CA VAL A 179 2.57 -22.69 1.38
C VAL A 179 1.65 -23.48 2.32
N GLU A 180 1.83 -23.35 3.64
CA GLU A 180 1.00 -24.05 4.64
C GLU A 180 -0.26 -23.25 5.02
N GLU A 181 -0.29 -21.96 4.72
CA GLU A 181 -1.32 -20.99 5.09
C GLU A 181 -2.33 -20.76 3.97
N LEU A 182 -1.87 -20.91 2.72
CA LEU A 182 -2.68 -20.77 1.52
C LEU A 182 -3.62 -21.98 1.33
N PRO A 183 -4.88 -21.75 0.93
CA PRO A 183 -5.81 -22.84 0.62
C PRO A 183 -5.42 -23.53 -0.69
N GLU A 184 -5.91 -24.75 -0.87
CA GLU A 184 -5.74 -25.48 -2.13
C GLU A 184 -6.28 -24.67 -3.32
N GLY A 185 -5.46 -24.54 -4.36
CA GLY A 185 -5.80 -23.79 -5.57
C GLY A 185 -5.45 -22.30 -5.51
N ALA A 186 -4.98 -21.77 -4.38
CA ALA A 186 -4.45 -20.42 -4.33
C ALA A 186 -3.13 -20.30 -5.13
N GLN A 187 -2.96 -19.18 -5.82
CA GLN A 187 -1.81 -18.91 -6.68
C GLN A 187 -1.32 -17.48 -6.50
N ILE A 188 -0.01 -17.30 -6.61
CA ILE A 188 0.63 -16.00 -6.74
C ILE A 188 1.12 -15.87 -8.18
N ASP A 189 0.40 -15.08 -8.97
CA ASP A 189 0.66 -14.87 -10.38
C ASP A 189 1.80 -13.87 -10.60
N ASP A 190 2.38 -13.88 -11.80
CA ASP A 190 3.43 -12.96 -12.22
C ASP A 190 2.96 -11.49 -12.07
N PRO A 191 3.64 -10.66 -11.26
CA PRO A 191 3.17 -9.33 -10.92
C PRO A 191 3.18 -8.37 -12.13
N VAL A 192 4.15 -8.51 -13.04
CA VAL A 192 4.24 -7.68 -14.26
C VAL A 192 3.04 -7.93 -15.17
N THR A 193 2.70 -9.20 -15.38
CA THR A 193 1.58 -9.64 -16.20
C THR A 193 0.26 -9.17 -15.59
N CYS A 194 0.08 -9.39 -14.29
CA CYS A 194 -1.12 -9.00 -13.57
C CYS A 194 -1.34 -7.48 -13.59
N ILE A 195 -0.28 -6.69 -13.34
CA ILE A 195 -0.35 -5.24 -13.39
C ILE A 195 -0.68 -4.76 -14.80
N THR A 196 0.02 -5.27 -15.81
CA THR A 196 -0.20 -4.83 -17.20
C THR A 196 -1.63 -5.09 -17.66
N GLN A 197 -2.19 -6.26 -17.35
CA GLN A 197 -3.56 -6.63 -17.72
C GLN A 197 -4.61 -5.81 -16.96
N ASN A 198 -4.47 -5.71 -15.63
CA ASN A 198 -5.45 -4.99 -14.82
C ASN A 198 -5.36 -3.48 -15.00
N ALA A 199 -4.16 -2.92 -15.21
CA ALA A 199 -3.99 -1.50 -15.55
C ALA A 199 -4.68 -1.18 -16.88
N LYS A 200 -4.50 -2.02 -17.91
CA LYS A 200 -5.25 -1.88 -19.17
C LYS A 200 -6.76 -1.86 -18.93
N HIS A 201 -7.28 -2.78 -18.12
CA HIS A 201 -8.71 -2.82 -17.80
C HIS A 201 -9.18 -1.55 -17.06
N LEU A 202 -8.41 -1.07 -16.10
CA LEU A 202 -8.67 0.19 -15.40
C LEU A 202 -8.69 1.38 -16.37
N ARG A 203 -7.77 1.45 -17.33
CA ARG A 203 -7.76 2.48 -18.38
C ARG A 203 -8.99 2.40 -19.27
N GLU A 204 -9.42 1.20 -19.65
CA GLU A 204 -10.67 0.99 -20.41
C GLU A 204 -11.91 1.45 -19.64
N GLN A 205 -11.90 1.39 -18.30
CA GLN A 205 -12.92 1.97 -17.42
C GLN A 205 -12.76 3.49 -17.19
N GLY A 206 -11.73 4.10 -17.78
CA GLY A 206 -11.44 5.52 -17.76
C GLY A 206 -10.56 5.98 -16.61
N ALA A 207 -9.75 5.10 -16.00
CA ALA A 207 -8.77 5.53 -15.01
C ALA A 207 -7.77 6.53 -15.61
N ASP A 208 -7.66 7.71 -15.01
CA ASP A 208 -6.70 8.76 -15.37
C ASP A 208 -5.32 8.47 -14.74
N LEU A 209 -5.30 7.83 -13.57
CA LEU A 209 -4.09 7.40 -12.86
C LEU A 209 -4.16 5.93 -12.42
N VAL A 210 -3.02 5.26 -12.36
CA VAL A 210 -2.83 3.90 -11.80
C VAL A 210 -1.72 3.96 -10.75
N ILE A 211 -2.12 3.73 -9.50
CA ILE A 211 -1.22 3.58 -8.34
C ILE A 211 -1.02 2.09 -8.11
N VAL A 212 0.24 1.66 -7.97
CA VAL A 212 0.59 0.29 -7.63
C VAL A 212 1.16 0.23 -6.21
N LEU A 213 0.50 -0.53 -5.36
CA LEU A 213 0.94 -0.92 -4.03
C LEU A 213 1.75 -2.22 -4.16
N ALA A 214 3.04 -2.09 -4.45
CA ALA A 214 3.94 -3.21 -4.58
C ALA A 214 4.52 -3.55 -3.22
N HIS A 215 4.06 -4.64 -2.60
CA HIS A 215 4.69 -5.17 -1.40
C HIS A 215 5.99 -5.90 -1.76
N MET A 216 6.92 -5.15 -2.34
CA MET A 216 8.17 -5.62 -2.93
C MET A 216 9.20 -4.52 -2.69
N GLY A 217 10.44 -4.92 -2.44
CA GLY A 217 11.59 -4.03 -2.38
C GLY A 217 11.96 -3.49 -3.76
N LEU A 218 12.84 -2.49 -3.76
CA LEU A 218 13.34 -1.90 -4.99
C LEU A 218 14.52 -2.72 -5.53
N GLY A 219 14.61 -2.95 -6.83
CA GLY A 219 15.68 -3.74 -7.44
C GLY A 219 16.89 -2.91 -7.84
N GLU A 220 17.86 -3.56 -8.49
CA GLU A 220 18.78 -2.85 -9.40
C GLU A 220 18.00 -2.27 -10.58
N GLN A 221 18.35 -1.06 -11.03
CA GLN A 221 17.64 -0.40 -12.13
C GLN A 221 17.72 -1.20 -13.44
N ASP A 222 18.88 -1.80 -13.71
CA ASP A 222 19.16 -2.55 -14.93
C ASP A 222 18.57 -3.98 -14.89
N ASP A 223 18.09 -4.42 -13.72
CA ASP A 223 17.45 -5.73 -13.59
C ASP A 223 15.93 -5.63 -13.82
N GLN A 224 15.58 -5.36 -15.08
CA GLN A 224 14.19 -5.35 -15.55
C GLN A 224 13.53 -6.74 -15.46
N THR A 225 14.30 -7.79 -15.16
CA THR A 225 13.85 -9.16 -15.10
C THR A 225 13.55 -9.64 -13.68
N SER A 226 14.04 -8.94 -12.65
CA SER A 226 13.74 -9.28 -11.28
C SER A 226 12.33 -8.81 -10.91
N ILE A 227 11.47 -9.79 -10.69
CA ILE A 227 10.06 -9.63 -10.32
C ILE A 227 9.76 -10.27 -8.95
N GLY A 228 10.82 -10.62 -8.20
CA GLY A 228 10.76 -11.24 -6.88
C GLY A 228 10.60 -10.23 -5.74
N ASP A 229 11.05 -10.60 -4.55
CA ASP A 229 11.10 -9.74 -3.36
C ASP A 229 11.75 -8.35 -3.57
N TRP A 230 12.61 -8.17 -4.58
CA TRP A 230 13.21 -6.87 -4.99
C TRP A 230 12.66 -6.30 -6.31
N GLY A 231 11.46 -6.70 -6.74
CA GLY A 231 10.96 -6.41 -8.09
C GLY A 231 10.25 -5.07 -8.31
N ALA A 232 10.07 -4.21 -7.30
CA ALA A 232 9.29 -2.97 -7.47
C ALA A 232 9.90 -2.00 -8.50
N THR A 233 11.22 -2.05 -8.72
CA THR A 233 11.91 -1.24 -9.75
C THR A 233 11.52 -1.67 -11.16
N ALA A 234 11.28 -2.96 -11.42
CA ALA A 234 10.81 -3.42 -12.72
C ALA A 234 9.37 -2.94 -12.97
N LEU A 235 8.52 -2.95 -11.93
CA LEU A 235 7.14 -2.45 -12.02
C LEU A 235 7.08 -0.94 -12.30
N ALA A 236 7.99 -0.16 -11.71
CA ALA A 236 8.11 1.28 -11.97
C ALA A 236 8.46 1.62 -13.43
N GLN A 237 8.98 0.67 -14.21
CA GLN A 237 9.32 0.87 -15.62
C GLN A 237 8.17 0.53 -16.57
N LEU A 238 7.05 0.02 -16.05
CA LEU A 238 5.87 -0.26 -16.86
C LEU A 238 5.18 1.05 -17.22
N ALA A 239 5.05 1.32 -18.52
CA ALA A 239 4.40 2.54 -19.03
C ALA A 239 2.91 2.71 -18.63
N CYS A 240 2.31 1.68 -18.02
CA CYS A 240 0.93 1.73 -17.53
C CYS A 240 0.81 2.15 -16.06
N VAL A 241 1.93 2.31 -15.34
CA VAL A 241 2.02 2.65 -13.92
C VAL A 241 2.41 4.13 -13.77
N ASP A 242 1.68 4.87 -12.93
CA ASP A 242 1.99 6.29 -12.68
C ASP A 242 2.66 6.52 -11.32
N VAL A 243 2.41 5.66 -10.33
CA VAL A 243 2.98 5.78 -8.97
C VAL A 243 3.23 4.38 -8.39
N ILE A 244 4.36 4.21 -7.71
CA ILE A 244 4.68 3.01 -6.92
C ILE A 244 4.78 3.38 -5.43
N VAL A 245 4.06 2.63 -4.61
CA VAL A 245 4.35 2.49 -3.18
C VAL A 245 5.03 1.14 -2.99
N ALA A 246 6.31 1.15 -2.63
CA ALA A 246 7.13 -0.03 -2.36
C ALA A 246 7.18 -0.34 -0.85
N GLY A 247 7.67 -1.53 -0.49
CA GLY A 247 7.69 -2.02 0.90
C GLY A 247 8.60 -3.25 1.07
N HIS A 248 8.22 -4.16 1.96
CA HIS A 248 8.77 -5.51 2.17
C HIS A 248 10.19 -5.57 2.73
N THR A 249 11.11 -4.78 2.18
CA THR A 249 12.54 -4.78 2.55
C THR A 249 12.87 -3.84 3.70
N HIS A 250 11.87 -3.12 4.22
CA HIS A 250 11.97 -2.17 5.35
C HIS A 250 12.93 -0.98 5.15
N TYR A 251 13.47 -0.79 3.94
CA TYR A 251 14.31 0.36 3.62
C TYR A 251 13.47 1.63 3.43
N ARG A 252 14.16 2.76 3.29
CA ARG A 252 13.55 4.05 2.96
C ARG A 252 13.94 4.48 1.56
N HIS A 253 12.98 4.85 0.74
CA HIS A 253 13.24 5.59 -0.49
C HIS A 253 12.48 6.91 -0.44
N PRO A 254 13.16 8.06 -0.64
CA PRO A 254 14.48 8.24 -1.27
C PRO A 254 15.72 8.26 -0.34
N SER A 255 15.61 7.93 0.96
CA SER A 255 16.69 8.22 1.94
C SER A 255 17.76 7.13 2.19
N ASP A 256 17.36 5.85 2.30
CA ASP A 256 18.25 4.74 2.73
C ASP A 256 18.52 3.72 1.63
N TRP A 257 17.74 3.80 0.54
CA TRP A 257 17.98 3.02 -0.66
C TRP A 257 19.42 3.23 -1.11
N PRO A 258 20.23 2.17 -1.34
CA PRO A 258 21.65 2.31 -1.61
C PRO A 258 21.85 3.41 -2.65
N ALA A 259 22.51 4.50 -2.21
CA ALA A 259 22.49 5.84 -2.79
C ALA A 259 23.12 5.98 -4.20
N ALA A 260 23.18 4.89 -4.96
CA ALA A 260 23.76 4.80 -6.29
C ALA A 260 22.77 4.28 -7.36
N ARG A 261 21.52 3.98 -7.02
CA ARG A 261 20.54 3.46 -7.98
C ARG A 261 19.50 4.53 -8.29
N SER A 262 19.71 5.28 -9.36
CA SER A 262 18.69 6.19 -9.90
C SER A 262 17.46 5.37 -10.28
N LEU A 263 16.28 5.72 -9.79
CA LEU A 263 15.05 5.28 -10.44
C LEU A 263 14.74 6.25 -11.57
N ASP A 264 13.99 5.80 -12.58
CA ASP A 264 13.45 6.71 -13.58
C ASP A 264 12.62 7.79 -12.84
N PRO A 265 12.98 9.08 -12.94
CA PRO A 265 12.27 10.13 -12.22
C PRO A 265 10.86 10.39 -12.75
N SER A 266 10.45 9.76 -13.86
CA SER A 266 9.12 9.95 -14.45
C SER A 266 8.00 9.28 -13.65
N VAL A 267 8.29 8.22 -12.89
CA VAL A 267 7.34 7.54 -12.00
C VAL A 267 7.75 7.80 -10.55
N PRO A 268 6.95 8.56 -9.78
CA PRO A 268 7.18 8.70 -8.35
C PRO A 268 7.15 7.35 -7.63
N VAL A 269 8.20 7.09 -6.87
CA VAL A 269 8.35 5.89 -6.03
C VAL A 269 8.59 6.32 -4.60
N ILE A 270 7.92 5.68 -3.65
CA ILE A 270 8.15 5.86 -2.21
C ILE A 270 8.25 4.51 -1.51
N MET A 271 9.06 4.44 -0.45
CA MET A 271 9.12 3.28 0.44
C MET A 271 9.32 3.79 1.87
N PRO A 272 8.27 3.87 2.71
CA PRO A 272 8.32 4.56 3.99
C PRO A 272 8.83 3.69 5.17
N GLY A 273 9.92 2.95 4.98
CA GLY A 273 10.54 2.16 6.05
C GLY A 273 9.62 1.05 6.56
N SER A 274 9.57 0.84 7.87
CA SER A 274 8.65 -0.11 8.50
C SER A 274 8.18 0.38 9.87
N SER A 275 7.26 -0.36 10.50
CA SER A 275 6.76 -0.16 11.86
C SER A 275 6.15 1.24 12.10
N ALA A 276 5.54 1.84 11.07
CA ALA A 276 5.04 3.21 11.09
C ALA A 276 6.10 4.28 11.47
N SER A 277 7.35 4.03 11.11
CA SER A 277 8.46 4.95 11.37
C SER A 277 8.46 6.18 10.44
N HIS A 278 7.90 6.06 9.24
CA HIS A 278 7.84 7.12 8.23
C HIS A 278 6.46 7.13 7.53
N LEU A 279 6.19 8.22 6.81
CA LEU A 279 4.98 8.49 6.03
C LEU A 279 5.37 9.11 4.69
#